data_AF-A0A1F6XQ07-F1
#
_entry.id   AF-A0A1F6XQ07-F1
#
_cell.length_a   1.000
_cell.length_b   1.000
_cell.length_c   1.000
_cell.angle_alpha   90.00
_cell.angle_beta   90.00
_cell.angle_gamma   90.00
#
_symmetry.space_group_name_H-M   'P 1'
#
loop_
_entity.id
_entity.type
_entity.pdbx_description
1 polymer ?
#
loop_
_entity_poly.entity_id
_entity_poly.type
_entity_poly.pdbx_seq_one_letter_code
_entity_poly.pdbx_strand_id
1 'polypeptide(L)' 'MASITTKKRLNITLSPDLNWSISKIAKRDKVPTATKAAELIRLALIIEEDSVWEKLAGGRDTKGVRFIPHARVWK' A
#
# COMPACT_ATOMS: atom_id res chain seq x y z
N MET A 1 -25.96 -2.68 25.14
CA MET A 1 -24.48 -2.64 25.12
C MET A 1 -24.01 -2.66 23.68
N ALA A 2 -23.63 -1.51 23.11
CA ALA A 2 -23.07 -1.44 21.77
C ALA A 2 -21.55 -1.67 21.85
N SER A 3 -21.07 -2.73 21.19
CA SER A 3 -19.63 -2.93 20.96
C SER A 3 -19.18 -1.91 19.91
N ILE A 4 -18.65 -0.77 20.36
CA ILE A 4 -18.04 0.23 19.46
C ILE A 4 -16.66 -0.32 19.07
N THR A 5 -16.60 -0.95 17.90
CA THR A 5 -15.33 -1.39 17.32
C THR A 5 -14.60 -0.16 16.76
N THR A 6 -13.35 0.09 17.16
CA THR A 6 -12.52 1.22 16.69
C THR A 6 -12.16 1.16 15.19
N LYS A 7 -12.48 0.04 14.51
CA LYS A 7 -12.18 -0.17 13.10
C LYS A 7 -13.04 0.73 12.21
N LYS A 8 -12.39 1.55 11.38
CA LYS A 8 -13.05 2.34 10.34
C LYS A 8 -13.57 1.41 9.23
N ARG A 9 -14.77 1.69 8.72
CA ARG A 9 -15.39 0.96 7.60
C ARG A 9 -15.26 1.79 6.32
N LEU A 10 -14.95 1.12 5.22
CA LEU A 10 -14.90 1.71 3.88
C LEU A 10 -15.92 0.98 3.00
N ASN A 11 -16.94 1.69 2.53
CA ASN A 11 -17.93 1.15 1.60
C ASN A 11 -17.54 1.56 0.18
N ILE A 12 -17.35 0.59 -0.71
CA ILE A 12 -16.93 0.82 -2.09
C ILE A 12 -17.81 0.01 -3.04
N THR A 13 -18.08 0.59 -4.21
CA THR A 13 -18.73 -0.11 -5.31
C THR A 13 -17.64 -0.67 -6.22
N LEU A 14 -17.76 -1.94 -6.59
CA LEU A 14 -16.81 -2.64 -7.45
C LEU A 14 -17.51 -3.10 -8.73
N SER A 15 -16.79 -3.11 -9.85
CA SER A 15 -17.27 -3.80 -11.05
C SER A 15 -17.38 -5.32 -10.79
N PRO A 16 -18.24 -6.04 -11.54
CA PRO A 16 -18.38 -7.49 -11.39
C PRO A 16 -17.03 -8.23 -11.52
N ASP A 17 -16.21 -7.85 -12.50
CA ASP A 17 -14.91 -8.48 -12.78
C ASP A 17 -13.90 -8.27 -11.67
N LEU A 18 -13.89 -7.07 -11.06
CA LEU A 18 -12.99 -6.75 -9.96
C LEU A 18 -13.38 -7.53 -8.70
N ASN A 19 -14.68 -7.58 -8.39
CA ASN A 19 -15.19 -8.37 -7.27
C ASN A 19 -14.90 -9.87 -7.44
N TRP A 20 -15.08 -10.39 -8.66
CA TRP A 20 -14.73 -11.78 -8.99
C TRP A 20 -13.24 -12.04 -8.80
N SER A 21 -12.38 -11.16 -9.31
CA SER A 21 -10.92 -11.29 -9.23
C SER A 21 -10.44 -11.30 -7.78
N ILE A 22 -10.88 -10.33 -6.96
CA ILE A 22 -10.52 -10.28 -5.53
C ILE A 22 -10.98 -11.54 -4.81
N SER A 23 -12.18 -12.04 -5.12
CA SER A 23 -12.70 -13.27 -4.52
C SER A 23 -11.88 -14.51 -4.88
N LYS A 24 -11.38 -14.61 -6.12
CA LYS A 24 -10.48 -15.70 -6.54
C LYS A 24 -9.15 -15.65 -5.83
N ILE A 25 -8.56 -14.45 -5.70
CA ILE A 25 -7.29 -14.25 -4.99
C ILE A 25 -7.47 -14.57 -3.49
N ALA A 26 -8.56 -14.09 -2.88
CA ALA A 26 -8.88 -14.37 -1.49
C ALA A 26 -9.03 -15.87 -1.22
N LYS A 27 -9.70 -16.60 -2.12
CA LYS A 27 -9.83 -18.06 -2.06
C LYS A 27 -8.47 -18.76 -2.18
N ARG A 28 -7.63 -18.36 -3.13
CA ARG A 28 -6.26 -18.89 -3.31
C ARG A 28 -5.45 -18.72 -2.03
N ASP A 29 -5.56 -17.56 -1.40
CA ASP A 29 -4.77 -17.18 -0.22
C ASP A 29 -5.43 -17.59 1.11
N LYS A 30 -6.59 -18.27 1.05
CA LYS A 30 -7.36 -18.76 2.21
C LYS A 30 -7.70 -17.67 3.25
N VAL A 31 -8.07 -16.49 2.78
CA VAL A 31 -8.51 -15.37 3.64
C VAL A 31 -9.88 -14.84 3.21
N PRO A 32 -10.63 -14.13 4.08
CA PRO A 32 -11.86 -13.46 3.68
C PRO A 32 -11.65 -12.44 2.56
N THR A 33 -12.64 -12.30 1.66
CA THR A 33 -12.58 -11.33 0.54
C THR A 33 -12.30 -9.91 1.02
N ALA A 34 -12.92 -9.48 2.13
CA ALA A 34 -12.69 -8.16 2.71
C ALA A 34 -11.24 -7.98 3.21
N THR A 35 -10.65 -9.03 3.80
CA THR A 35 -9.24 -9.02 4.23
C THR A 35 -8.33 -8.86 3.02
N LYS A 36 -8.56 -9.65 1.96
CA LYS A 36 -7.75 -9.55 0.73
C LYS A 36 -7.90 -8.18 0.08
N ALA A 37 -9.10 -7.62 0.03
CA ALA A 37 -9.32 -6.27 -0.50
C ALA A 37 -8.51 -5.23 0.28
N ALA A 38 -8.51 -5.29 1.61
CA ALA A 38 -7.72 -4.38 2.44
C ALA A 38 -6.21 -4.53 2.21
N GLU A 39 -5.70 -5.77 2.06
CA GLU A 39 -4.29 -6.03 1.73
C GLU A 39 -3.90 -5.47 0.36
N LEU A 40 -4.75 -5.66 -0.66
CA LEU A 40 -4.51 -5.15 -2.00
C LEU A 40 -4.56 -3.61 -2.04
N ILE A 41 -5.49 -2.99 -1.31
CA ILE A 41 -5.54 -1.53 -1.16
C ILE A 41 -4.25 -1.03 -0.49
N ARG A 42 -3.79 -1.70 0.58
CA ARG A 42 -2.53 -1.35 1.24
C ARG A 42 -1.34 -1.45 0.29
N LEU A 43 -1.27 -2.51 -0.50
CA LEU A 43 -0.22 -2.68 -1.50
C LEU A 43 -0.25 -1.58 -2.56
N ALA A 44 -1.43 -1.24 -3.08
CA ALA A 44 -1.59 -0.15 -4.03
C ALA A 44 -1.12 1.18 -3.45
N LEU A 45 -1.48 1.50 -2.20
CA LEU A 45 -1.01 2.71 -1.52
C LEU A 45 0.52 2.75 -1.37
N ILE A 46 1.16 1.61 -1.10
CA ILE A 46 2.63 1.53 -1.03
C ILE A 46 3.24 1.85 -2.40
N ILE A 47 2.68 1.31 -3.49
CA ILE A 47 3.18 1.55 -4.85
C ILE A 47 3.02 3.03 -5.25
N GLU A 48 1.88 3.63 -4.92
CA GLU A 48 1.64 5.06 -5.14
C GLU A 48 2.63 5.92 -4.37
N GLU A 49 2.85 5.63 -3.08
CA GLU A 49 3.84 6.34 -2.27
C GLU A 49 5.25 6.17 -2.84
N ASP A 50 5.67 4.95 -3.17
CA ASP A 50 7.00 4.69 -3.74
C ASP A 50 7.29 5.58 -4.96
N SER A 51 6.29 5.74 -5.83
CA SER A 51 6.39 6.62 -7.01
C SER A 51 6.60 8.10 -6.64
N VAL A 52 5.96 8.59 -5.57
CA VAL A 52 6.15 9.95 -5.05
C VAL A 52 7.56 10.11 -4.47
N TRP A 53 8.00 9.14 -3.68
CA TRP A 53 9.31 9.17 -3.03
C TRP A 53 10.45 9.10 -4.05
N GLU A 54 10.31 8.27 -5.08
CA GLU A 54 11.27 8.17 -6.18
C GLU A 54 11.42 9.50 -6.92
N LYS A 55 10.30 10.19 -7.20
CA LYS A 55 10.33 11.52 -7.82
C LYS A 55 11.12 12.53 -6.98
N LEU A 56 10.97 12.49 -5.65
CA LEU A 56 11.72 13.36 -4.74
C LEU A 56 13.20 12.96 -4.66
N ALA A 57 13.49 11.66 -4.63
CA ALA A 57 14.84 11.12 -4.59
C ALA A 57 15.61 11.45 -5.87
N GLY A 58 15.02 11.23 -7.04
CA GLY A 58 15.61 11.58 -8.33
C GLY A 58 15.90 13.08 -8.49
N GLY A 59 15.09 13.95 -7.86
CA GLY A 59 15.40 15.38 -7.81
C GLY A 59 16.60 15.74 -6.93
N ARG A 60 16.98 14.86 -5.99
CA ARG A 60 18.13 15.03 -5.09
C ARG A 60 19.39 14.35 -5.63
N ASP A 61 19.24 13.25 -6.36
CA ASP A 61 20.35 12.50 -6.97
C ASP A 61 20.81 13.17 -8.28
N THR A 62 21.51 14.29 -8.14
CA THR A 62 22.04 15.07 -9.27
C THR A 62 23.56 15.08 -9.27
N LYS A 63 24.18 15.31 -10.44
CA LYS A 63 25.65 15.34 -10.53
C LYS A 63 26.25 16.44 -9.65
N GLY A 64 27.31 16.09 -8.90
CA GLY A 64 28.04 17.04 -8.06
C GLY A 64 27.43 17.27 -6.68
N VAL A 65 26.38 16.55 -6.30
CA VAL A 65 25.85 16.63 -4.94
C VAL A 65 26.78 15.98 -3.92
N ARG A 66 26.75 16.49 -2.69
CA ARG A 66 27.54 15.96 -1.59
C ARG A 66 26.88 14.69 -1.04
N PHE A 67 27.48 13.54 -1.32
CA PHE A 67 27.08 12.27 -0.72
C PHE A 67 27.59 12.17 0.72
N ILE A 68 26.73 11.71 1.62
CA ILE A 68 27.08 11.41 3.01
C ILE A 68 27.20 9.89 3.15
N PRO A 69 28.33 9.36 3.66
CA PRO A 69 28.49 7.92 3.85
C PRO A 69 27.40 7.33 4.75
N HIS A 70 26.87 6.16 4.38
CA HIS A 70 25.79 5.46 5.09
C HIS A 70 26.06 5.32 6.60
N ALA A 71 27.28 4.90 6.97
CA ALA A 71 27.72 4.72 8.35
C ALA A 71 27.74 6.01 9.19
N ARG A 72 27.71 7.19 8.55
CA ARG A 72 27.60 8.48 9.24
C ARG A 72 26.14 8.87 9.51
N VAL A 73 25.20 8.40 8.70
CA VAL A 73 23.77 8.77 8.77
C VAL A 73 23.00 7.83 9.71
N TRP A 74 23.25 6.52 9.61
CA TRP A 74 22.52 5.51 10.38
C TRP A 74 23.42 4.98 11.50
N LYS A 75 23.29 5.57 12.69
CA LYS A 75 23.90 5.14 13.95
C LYS A 75 22.86 4.54 14.87
#